data_AF-A0A2E2RB89-F1
#
_entry.id   AF-A0A2E2RB89-F1
#
_cell.length_a   1.000
_cell.length_b   1.000
_cell.length_c   1.000
_cell.angle_alpha   90.00
_cell.angle_beta   90.00
_cell.angle_gamma   90.00
#
_symmetry.space_group_name_H-M   'P 1'
#
loop_
_entity.id
_entity.type
_entity.pdbx_description
1 polymer ?
#
loop_
_entity_poly.entity_id
_entity_poly.type
_entity_poly.pdbx_seq_one_letter_code
_entity_poly.pdbx_strand_id
1 'polypeptide(L)'
;IHKRVDEMFNQGLVEETQTLINKGLRNNRNACQALGYRQVLDLLDGKLDLENVVHQVKTKTRQFAKRQRSWFRNQMKCKFLEWSDEENLNSFSEQLLAKINL
;
A
#
# COMPACT_ATOMS: atom_id res chain seq x y z
N ILE A 1 1.74 4.14 7.58
CA ILE A 1 1.15 2.86 7.06
C ILE A 1 -0.17 2.52 7.76
N HIS A 2 -0.21 2.34 9.09
CA HIS A 2 -1.43 1.87 9.77
C HIS A 2 -2.61 2.83 9.59
N LYS A 3 -2.40 4.13 9.87
CA LYS A 3 -3.39 5.19 9.65
C LYS A 3 -3.99 5.14 8.24
N ARG A 4 -3.14 5.05 7.20
CA ARG A 4 -3.58 4.91 5.80
C ARG A 4 -4.45 3.68 5.57
N VAL A 5 -4.13 2.54 6.20
CA VAL A 5 -4.97 1.33 6.07
C VAL A 5 -6.32 1.55 6.72
N ASP A 6 -6.36 2.13 7.92
CA ASP A 6 -7.63 2.46 8.59
C ASP A 6 -8.48 3.40 7.72
N GLU A 7 -7.86 4.43 7.14
CA GLU A 7 -8.51 5.34 6.19
C GLU A 7 -9.05 4.61 4.95
N MET A 8 -8.33 3.65 4.37
CA MET A 8 -8.82 2.87 3.23
C MET A 8 -10.11 2.11 3.57
N PHE A 9 -10.18 1.46 4.74
CA PHE A 9 -11.40 0.77 5.16
C PHE A 9 -12.53 1.75 5.43
N ASN A 10 -12.26 2.88 6.09
CA ASN A 10 -13.24 3.93 6.34
C ASN A 10 -13.75 4.60 5.04
N GLN A 11 -12.92 4.64 4.00
CA GLN A 11 -13.27 5.19 2.67
C GLN A 11 -13.94 4.17 1.75
N GLY A 12 -14.20 2.95 2.23
CA GLY A 12 -15.02 1.99 1.51
C GLY A 12 -14.26 0.96 0.67
N LEU A 13 -13.09 0.51 1.14
CA LEU A 13 -12.33 -0.56 0.47
C LEU A 13 -13.15 -1.86 0.31
N VAL A 14 -14.07 -2.15 1.24
CA VAL A 14 -14.90 -3.36 1.19
C VAL A 14 -15.91 -3.26 0.05
N GLU A 15 -16.58 -2.12 -0.05
CA GLU A 15 -17.56 -1.77 -1.07
C GLU A 15 -16.93 -1.71 -2.46
N GLU A 16 -15.73 -1.12 -2.55
CA GLU A 16 -14.93 -1.14 -3.77
C GLU A 16 -14.62 -2.57 -4.21
N THR A 17 -14.16 -3.42 -3.28
CA THR A 17 -13.85 -4.83 -3.57
C THR A 17 -15.08 -5.60 -4.04
N GLN A 18 -16.24 -5.38 -3.40
CA GLN A 18 -17.50 -6.00 -3.81
C GLN A 18 -17.91 -5.57 -5.22
N THR A 19 -17.73 -4.30 -5.56
CA THR A 19 -17.96 -3.77 -6.91
C THR A 19 -17.01 -4.41 -7.93
N LEU A 20 -15.74 -4.59 -7.57
CA LEU A 20 -14.73 -5.19 -8.43
C LEU A 20 -14.95 -6.69 -8.64
N ILE A 21 -15.51 -7.42 -7.66
CA ILE A 21 -15.93 -8.82 -7.86
C ILE A 21 -16.89 -8.92 -9.06
N ASN A 22 -17.88 -8.03 -9.14
CA ASN A 22 -18.84 -8.00 -10.24
C ASN A 22 -18.19 -7.65 -11.59
N LYS A 23 -17.02 -7.00 -11.57
CA LYS A 23 -16.19 -6.70 -12.75
C LYS A 23 -15.13 -7.78 -13.06
N GLY A 24 -15.19 -8.93 -12.40
CA GLY A 24 -14.31 -10.07 -12.66
C GLY A 24 -13.02 -10.08 -11.86
N LEU A 25 -12.92 -9.36 -10.73
CA LEU A 25 -11.73 -9.36 -9.86
C LEU A 25 -11.25 -10.78 -9.54
N ARG A 26 -12.17 -11.70 -9.21
CA ARG A 26 -11.83 -13.10 -8.88
C ARG A 26 -11.18 -13.86 -10.04
N ASN A 27 -11.52 -13.50 -11.27
CA ASN A 27 -10.98 -14.14 -12.47
C ASN A 27 -9.61 -13.58 -12.87
N ASN A 28 -9.23 -12.42 -12.34
CA ASN A 28 -7.92 -11.83 -12.59
C ASN A 28 -6.88 -12.33 -11.57
N ARG A 29 -5.99 -13.21 -12.04
CA ARG A 29 -4.94 -13.85 -11.23
C ARG A 29 -4.05 -12.86 -10.46
N ASN A 30 -3.82 -11.66 -10.99
CA ASN A 30 -2.93 -10.68 -10.39
C ASN A 30 -3.69 -9.74 -9.46
N ALA A 31 -4.80 -9.17 -9.93
CA ALA A 31 -5.56 -8.18 -9.18
C ALA A 31 -6.17 -8.78 -7.90
N CYS A 32 -6.64 -10.03 -7.93
CA CYS A 32 -7.19 -10.69 -6.74
C CYS A 32 -6.15 -10.94 -5.64
N GLN A 33 -4.85 -10.89 -5.97
CA GLN A 33 -3.74 -11.10 -5.03
C GLN A 33 -3.18 -9.79 -4.48
N ALA A 34 -3.64 -8.63 -4.97
CA ALA A 34 -3.20 -7.34 -4.47
C ALA A 34 -3.53 -7.18 -2.98
N LEU A 35 -2.63 -6.54 -2.23
CA LEU A 35 -2.78 -6.27 -0.80
C LEU A 35 -4.00 -5.38 -0.56
N GLY A 36 -4.78 -5.68 0.47
CA GLY A 36 -6.11 -5.11 0.66
C GLY A 36 -7.16 -6.03 0.04
N TYR A 37 -7.25 -6.06 -1.30
CA TYR A 37 -8.24 -6.85 -2.02
C TYR A 37 -8.22 -8.33 -1.64
N ARG A 38 -7.04 -8.96 -1.61
CA ARG A 38 -6.91 -10.39 -1.26
C ARG A 38 -7.49 -10.69 0.13
N GLN A 39 -7.27 -9.79 1.10
CA GLN A 39 -7.72 -9.95 2.48
C GLN A 39 -9.23 -9.65 2.60
N VAL A 40 -9.73 -8.65 1.87
CA VAL A 40 -11.17 -8.39 1.80
C VAL A 40 -11.91 -9.53 1.11
N LEU A 41 -11.33 -10.19 0.12
CA LEU A 41 -11.91 -11.42 -0.43
C LEU A 41 -12.03 -12.52 0.65
N ASP A 42 -11.06 -12.66 1.54
CA ASP A 42 -11.14 -13.60 2.66
C ASP A 42 -12.23 -13.20 3.69
N LEU A 43 -12.43 -11.90 3.92
CA LEU A 43 -13.56 -11.37 4.70
C LEU A 43 -14.90 -11.77 4.09
N LEU A 44 -15.07 -11.50 2.79
CA LEU A 44 -16.31 -11.75 2.05
C LEU A 44 -16.58 -13.25 1.86
N ASP A 45 -15.55 -14.09 1.87
CA ASP A 45 -15.66 -15.55 1.88
C ASP A 45 -15.94 -16.12 3.29
N GLY A 46 -16.04 -15.27 4.33
CA GLY A 46 -16.28 -15.69 5.71
C GLY A 46 -15.11 -16.39 6.39
N LYS A 47 -13.89 -16.27 5.85
CA LYS A 47 -12.68 -16.94 6.38
C LYS A 47 -12.06 -16.19 7.55
N LEU A 48 -12.28 -14.88 7.64
CA LEU A 48 -11.74 -13.98 8.66
C LEU A 48 -12.76 -12.89 8.97
N ASP A 49 -12.76 -12.38 10.19
CA ASP A 49 -13.53 -11.17 10.55
C ASP A 49 -12.80 -9.88 10.12
N LEU A 50 -13.52 -8.76 10.20
CA LEU A 50 -13.05 -7.44 9.77
C LEU A 50 -11.80 -7.00 10.54
N GLU A 51 -11.75 -7.23 11.86
CA GLU A 51 -10.63 -6.81 12.70
C GLU A 51 -9.33 -7.53 12.29
N ASN A 52 -9.42 -8.85 12.14
CA ASN A 52 -8.31 -9.68 11.69
C ASN A 52 -7.86 -9.33 10.27
N VAL A 53 -8.80 -9.02 9.38
CA VAL A 53 -8.53 -8.57 8.01
C VAL A 53 -7.77 -7.25 8.01
N VAL A 54 -8.23 -6.24 8.75
CA VAL A 54 -7.55 -4.94 8.89
C VAL A 54 -6.14 -5.13 9.45
N HIS A 55 -6.00 -5.94 10.51
CA HIS A 55 -4.70 -6.25 11.11
C HIS A 55 -3.74 -6.93 10.11
N GLN A 56 -4.23 -7.88 9.32
CA GLN A 56 -3.45 -8.54 8.28
C GLN A 56 -3.01 -7.56 7.18
N VAL A 57 -3.90 -6.68 6.72
CA VAL A 57 -3.56 -5.66 5.70
C VAL A 57 -2.47 -4.72 6.23
N LYS A 58 -2.57 -4.25 7.49
CA LYS A 58 -1.51 -3.45 8.14
C LYS A 58 -0.16 -4.15 8.12
N THR A 59 -0.14 -5.40 8.60
CA THR A 59 1.08 -6.21 8.69
C THR A 59 1.71 -6.46 7.33
N LYS A 60 0.92 -6.93 6.36
CA LYS A 60 1.42 -7.26 5.01
C LYS A 60 1.89 -6.01 4.26
N THR A 61 1.20 -4.88 4.41
CA THR A 61 1.61 -3.59 3.81
C THR A 61 2.95 -3.12 4.39
N ARG A 62 3.16 -3.24 5.72
CA ARG A 62 4.44 -2.92 6.35
C ARG A 62 5.57 -3.83 5.84
N GLN A 63 5.33 -5.13 5.75
CA GLN A 63 6.31 -6.07 5.21
C GLN A 63 6.63 -5.78 3.75
N PHE A 64 5.63 -5.42 2.94
CA PHE A 64 5.83 -5.04 1.55
C PHE A 64 6.69 -3.78 1.43
N ALA A 65 6.39 -2.72 2.19
CA ALA A 65 7.21 -1.51 2.23
C ALA A 65 8.66 -1.80 2.66
N LYS A 66 8.87 -2.69 3.65
CA LYS A 66 10.21 -3.14 4.04
C LYS A 66 10.93 -3.85 2.88
N ARG A 67 10.24 -4.75 2.16
CA ARG A 67 10.80 -5.42 0.98
C ARG A 67 11.15 -4.45 -0.13
N GLN A 68 10.29 -3.47 -0.42
CA GLN A 68 10.57 -2.41 -1.39
C GLN A 68 11.83 -1.64 -1.00
N ARG A 69 11.93 -1.18 0.25
CA ARG A 69 13.13 -0.47 0.75
C ARG A 69 14.40 -1.32 0.64
N SER A 70 14.34 -2.59 1.02
CA SER A 70 15.48 -3.51 0.91
C SER A 70 15.91 -3.71 -0.55
N TRP A 71 14.94 -3.90 -1.45
CA TRP A 71 15.20 -4.08 -2.86
C TRP A 71 15.89 -2.84 -3.46
N PHE A 72 15.36 -1.64 -3.22
CA PHE A 72 15.99 -0.40 -3.72
C PHE A 72 17.42 -0.19 -3.17
N ARG A 73 17.66 -0.52 -1.90
CA ARG A 73 19.00 -0.37 -1.30
C ARG A 73 20.04 -1.31 -1.91
N ASN A 74 19.64 -2.51 -2.30
CA ASN A 74 20.56 -3.57 -2.69
C ASN A 74 20.66 -3.78 -4.21
N GLN A 75 19.61 -3.42 -4.96
CA GLN A 75 19.49 -3.75 -6.39
C GLN A 75 19.57 -2.52 -7.29
N MET A 76 19.58 -1.31 -6.73
CA MET A 76 19.67 -0.08 -7.50
C MET A 76 20.68 0.90 -6.90
N LYS A 77 21.41 1.61 -7.75
CA LYS A 77 22.19 2.79 -7.35
C LYS A 77 21.25 4.00 -7.30
N CYS A 78 20.45 4.08 -6.24
CA CYS A 78 19.55 5.21 -5.99
C CYS A 78 20.16 6.18 -4.97
N LYS A 79 19.97 7.48 -5.20
CA LYS A 79 20.12 8.49 -4.13
C LYS A 79 18.84 8.49 -3.30
N PHE A 80 18.94 8.15 -2.01
CA PHE A 80 17.79 8.21 -1.12
C PHE A 80 17.52 9.66 -0.72
N LEU A 81 16.24 10.03 -0.79
CA LEU A 81 15.71 11.27 -0.26
C LEU A 81 14.88 10.92 0.97
N GLU A 82 15.06 11.69 2.02
CA GLU A 82 14.21 11.61 3.19
C GLU A 82 13.06 12.59 2.97
N TRP A 83 11.85 12.18 3.36
CA TRP A 83 10.67 13.00 3.35
C TRP A 83 10.10 12.96 4.76
N SER A 84 9.87 14.12 5.36
CA SER A 84 9.15 14.23 6.63
C SER A 84 7.80 14.89 6.44
N ASP A 85 6.84 14.57 7.31
CA ASP A 85 5.49 15.15 7.25
C ASP A 85 5.48 16.68 7.54
N GLU A 86 6.60 17.21 8.03
CA GLU A 86 6.80 18.65 8.32
C GLU A 86 7.38 19.42 7.12
N GLU A 87 7.85 18.72 6.08
CA GLU A 87 8.38 19.35 4.86
C GLU A 87 7.24 19.71 3.89
N ASN A 88 7.30 20.92 3.33
CA ASN A 88 6.42 21.28 2.23
C ASN A 88 7.02 20.83 0.88
N LEU A 89 6.15 20.67 -0.12
CA LEU A 89 6.53 20.23 -1.47
C LEU A 89 7.59 21.13 -2.12
N ASN A 90 7.62 22.43 -1.81
CA ASN A 90 8.58 23.36 -2.38
C ASN A 90 9.99 23.09 -1.86
N SER A 91 10.16 22.97 -0.54
CA SER A 91 11.45 22.64 0.08
C SER A 91 11.97 21.29 -0.41
N PHE A 92 11.10 20.29 -0.52
CA PHE A 92 11.50 18.99 -1.06
C PHE A 92 11.91 19.07 -2.53
N SER A 93 11.22 19.89 -3.33
CA SER A 93 11.58 20.11 -4.75
C SER A 93 12.97 20.75 -4.88
N GLU A 94 13.31 21.70 -4.01
CA GLU A 94 14.65 22.30 -3.96
C GLU A 94 15.72 21.26 -3.57
N GLN A 95 15.47 20.42 -2.56
CA GLN A 95 16.37 19.34 -2.18
C GLN A 95 16.58 18.32 -3.31
N LEU A 96 15.51 18.01 -4.05
CA LEU A 96 15.56 17.12 -5.21
C LEU A 96 16.45 17.72 -6.32
N LEU A 97 16.22 18.99 -6.68
CA LEU A 97 17.02 19.69 -7.68
C LEU A 97 18.50 19.74 -7.30
N ALA A 98 18.84 20.04 -6.04
CA ALA A 98 20.22 20.05 -5.55
C ALA A 98 20.91 18.68 -5.60
N LYS A 99 20.17 17.58 -5.58
CA LYS A 99 20.73 16.21 -5.63
C LYS A 99 20.74 15.61 -7.04
N ILE A 100 19.88 16.08 -7.95
CA ILE A 100 19.87 15.70 -9.37
C ILE A 100 20.93 16.48 -10.14
N ASN A 101 21.01 17.79 -9.91
CA ASN A 101 22.03 18.65 -10.49
C ASN A 101 23.34 18.45 -9.73
N LEU A 102 24.20 17.58 -10.26
CA LEU A 102 25.65 17.73 -10.10
C LEU A 102 26.06 19.13 -10.59
#